data_AF-A0A2J8JPJ1-F1
#
_entry.id   AF-A0A2J8JPJ1-F1
#
_cell.length_a   1.000
_cell.length_b   1.000
_cell.length_c   1.000
_cell.angle_alpha   90.00
_cell.angle_beta   90.00
_cell.angle_gamma   90.00
#
_symmetry.space_group_name_H-M   'P 1'
#
loop_
_entity.id
_entity.type
_entity.pdbx_description
1 polymer ?
#
loop_
_entity_poly.entity_id
_entity_poly.type
_entity_poly.pdbx_seq_one_letter_code
_entity_poly.pdbx_strand_id
1 'polypeptide(L)'
;GYDNVDIKAAGELGIAVCNIPSAAVEETADSTICHILNLYRRNTWLYQALREGTRVQSVEQIREVASGAARIRGETLGLIGFGWDRAVPGRAEGLHPAGFAVSERLRLLALQSQRT
;
A
#
# COMPACT_ATOMS: atom_id res chain seq x y z
N GLY A 1 13.27 6.96 -8.49
CA GLY A 1 13.56 8.31 -7.98
C GLY A 1 15.00 8.67 -8.24
N TYR A 2 15.33 9.96 -8.13
CA TYR A 2 16.69 10.49 -8.18
C TYR A 2 16.89 11.59 -7.13
N ASP A 3 15.99 11.67 -6.14
CA ASP A 3 15.93 12.69 -5.10
C ASP A 3 17.08 12.59 -4.10
N ASN A 4 17.80 11.45 -4.11
CA ASN A 4 19.01 11.21 -3.34
C ASN A 4 20.24 11.93 -3.91
N VAL A 5 20.13 12.60 -5.06
CA VAL A 5 21.21 13.33 -5.72
C VAL A 5 20.81 14.79 -5.89
N ASP A 6 21.66 15.73 -5.49
CA ASP A 6 21.52 17.13 -5.85
C ASP A 6 21.88 17.33 -7.34
N ILE A 7 20.86 17.25 -8.18
CA ILE A 7 21.00 17.41 -9.63
C ILE A 7 21.43 18.81 -10.05
N LYS A 8 21.23 19.84 -9.21
CA LYS A 8 21.65 21.21 -9.53
C LYS A 8 23.15 21.35 -9.32
N ALA A 9 23.65 20.93 -8.17
CA ALA A 9 25.09 20.91 -7.89
C ALA A 9 25.86 20.00 -8.87
N ALA A 10 25.29 18.84 -9.22
CA ALA A 10 25.88 17.97 -10.24
C ALA A 10 25.97 18.66 -11.61
N GLY A 11 24.94 19.41 -12.02
CA GLY A 11 24.94 20.18 -13.25
C GLY A 11 25.99 21.30 -13.29
N GLU A 12 26.19 22.02 -12.17
CA GLU A 12 27.22 23.05 -12.04
C GLU A 12 28.65 22.50 -12.18
N LEU A 13 28.85 21.24 -11.79
CA LEU A 13 30.12 20.52 -11.93
C LEU A 13 30.25 19.78 -13.28
N GLY A 14 29.26 19.90 -14.18
CA GLY A 14 29.27 19.22 -15.48
C GLY A 14 29.05 17.70 -15.40
N ILE A 15 28.44 17.21 -14.32
CA ILE A 15 28.17 15.78 -14.09
C ILE A 15 26.74 15.46 -14.51
N ALA A 16 26.59 14.58 -15.50
CA ALA A 16 25.29 14.09 -15.94
C ALA A 16 24.73 13.05 -14.96
N VAL A 17 23.45 13.20 -14.59
CA VAL A 17 22.72 12.26 -13.72
C VAL A 17 21.58 11.64 -14.52
N CYS A 18 21.52 10.32 -14.53
CA CYS A 18 20.52 9.55 -15.26
C CYS A 18 19.76 8.62 -14.31
N ASN A 19 18.49 8.36 -14.63
CA ASN A 19 17.68 7.34 -13.96
C ASN A 19 17.04 6.40 -14.99
N ILE A 20 16.50 5.27 -14.52
CA ILE A 20 15.72 4.34 -15.33
C ILE A 20 14.25 4.45 -14.90
N PRO A 21 13.42 5.24 -15.60
CA PRO A 21 12.05 5.53 -15.17
C PRO A 21 11.10 4.32 -15.23
N SER A 22 11.41 3.32 -16.06
CA SER A 22 10.56 2.15 -16.30
C SER A 22 10.96 0.90 -15.51
N ALA A 23 11.98 0.97 -14.64
CA ALA A 23 12.65 -0.23 -14.12
C ALA A 23 11.79 -1.17 -13.28
N ALA A 24 10.72 -0.67 -12.65
CA ALA A 24 9.91 -1.46 -11.71
C ALA A 24 8.46 -0.98 -11.60
N VAL A 25 7.89 -0.44 -12.68
CA VAL A 25 6.56 0.18 -12.64
C VAL A 25 5.48 -0.83 -12.25
N GLU A 26 5.49 -2.02 -12.86
CA GLU A 26 4.50 -3.06 -12.62
C GLU A 26 4.71 -3.74 -11.26
N GLU A 27 5.95 -4.04 -10.90
CA GLU A 27 6.31 -4.66 -9.62
C GLU A 27 5.97 -3.76 -8.43
N THR A 28 6.16 -2.44 -8.60
CA THR A 28 5.77 -1.44 -7.60
C THR A 28 4.24 -1.37 -7.50
N ALA A 29 3.52 -1.45 -8.62
CA ALA A 29 2.06 -1.47 -8.62
C ALA A 29 1.50 -2.72 -7.93
N ASP A 30 2.04 -3.90 -8.24
CA ASP A 30 1.65 -5.17 -7.62
C ASP A 30 1.93 -5.17 -6.11
N SER A 31 3.11 -4.68 -5.70
CA SER A 31 3.47 -4.56 -4.29
C SER A 31 2.57 -3.56 -3.55
N THR A 32 2.21 -2.44 -4.19
CA THR A 32 1.30 -1.44 -3.62
C THR A 32 -0.08 -2.05 -3.34
N ILE A 33 -0.61 -2.82 -4.30
CA ILE A 33 -1.91 -3.50 -4.13
C ILE A 33 -1.83 -4.59 -3.07
N CYS A 34 -0.73 -5.34 -3.04
CA CYS A 34 -0.47 -6.30 -1.96
C CYS A 34 -0.54 -5.62 -0.58
N HIS A 35 0.08 -4.45 -0.42
CA HIS A 35 0.01 -3.68 0.81
C HIS A 35 -1.42 -3.21 1.13
N ILE A 36 -2.16 -2.69 0.15
CA ILE A 36 -3.57 -2.28 0.32
C ILE A 36 -4.40 -3.48 0.80
N LEU A 37 -4.29 -4.63 0.13
CA LEU A 37 -5.01 -5.85 0.49
C LEU A 37 -4.63 -6.36 1.88
N ASN A 38 -3.35 -6.29 2.25
CA ASN A 38 -2.88 -6.68 3.58
C ASN A 38 -3.49 -5.80 4.68
N LEU A 39 -3.67 -4.50 4.44
CA LEU A 39 -4.34 -3.60 5.38
C LEU A 39 -5.84 -3.93 5.51
N TYR A 40 -6.55 -4.13 4.39
CA TYR A 40 -7.98 -4.42 4.42
C TYR A 40 -8.34 -5.81 4.94
N ARG A 41 -7.48 -6.81 4.70
CA ARG A 41 -7.76 -8.23 5.02
C ARG A 41 -7.00 -8.74 6.23
N ARG A 42 -6.04 -7.96 6.76
CA ARG A 42 -5.20 -8.30 7.90
C ARG A 42 -4.34 -9.57 7.71
N ASN A 43 -4.07 -9.99 6.47
CA ASN A 43 -3.41 -11.26 6.17
C ASN A 43 -2.06 -11.43 6.89
N THR A 44 -1.20 -10.40 6.86
CA THR A 44 0.12 -10.45 7.51
C THR A 44 0.00 -10.58 9.03
N TRP A 45 -0.95 -9.88 9.67
CA TRP A 45 -1.18 -10.00 11.11
C TRP A 45 -1.78 -11.34 11.51
N LEU A 46 -2.72 -11.86 10.72
CA LEU A 46 -3.27 -13.20 10.94
C LEU A 46 -2.17 -14.25 10.87
N TYR A 47 -1.28 -14.14 9.87
CA TYR A 47 -0.13 -15.02 9.74
C TYR A 47 0.83 -14.92 10.93
N GLN A 48 1.15 -13.69 11.38
CA GLN A 48 1.99 -13.47 12.56
C GLN A 48 1.37 -14.05 13.84
N ALA A 49 0.09 -13.79 14.09
CA ALA A 49 -0.61 -14.30 15.27
C ALA A 49 -0.62 -15.84 15.32
N LEU A 50 -0.83 -16.51 14.19
CA LEU A 50 -0.76 -17.98 14.09
C LEU A 50 0.66 -18.49 14.35
N ARG A 51 1.67 -17.81 13.80
CA ARG A 51 3.08 -18.16 14.00
C ARG A 51 3.52 -17.98 15.45
N GLU A 52 2.96 -17.01 16.15
CA GLU A 52 3.18 -16.75 17.60
C GLU A 52 2.43 -17.73 18.50
N GLY A 53 1.65 -18.66 17.93
CA GLY A 53 0.98 -19.74 18.67
C GLY A 53 -0.47 -19.44 19.04
N THR A 54 -1.08 -18.38 18.50
CA THR A 54 -2.51 -18.09 18.68
C THR A 54 -3.32 -19.25 18.10
N ARG A 55 -4.11 -19.92 18.95
CA ARG A 55 -5.01 -21.00 18.52
C ARG A 55 -6.40 -20.44 18.31
N VAL A 56 -6.88 -20.55 17.08
CA VAL A 56 -8.21 -20.09 16.67
C VAL A 56 -9.06 -21.32 16.40
N GLN A 57 -10.07 -21.59 17.23
CA GLN A 57 -10.91 -22.79 17.14
C GLN A 57 -12.41 -22.45 17.01
N SER A 58 -12.85 -21.30 17.50
CA SER A 58 -14.24 -20.85 17.36
C SER A 58 -14.40 -19.70 16.37
N VAL A 59 -15.63 -19.50 15.89
CA VAL A 59 -15.97 -18.41 14.96
C VAL A 59 -15.79 -17.04 15.64
N GLU A 60 -16.01 -16.97 16.95
CA GLU A 60 -15.81 -15.78 17.77
C GLU A 60 -14.34 -15.38 17.81
N GLN A 61 -13.43 -16.35 18.02
CA GLN A 61 -11.99 -16.11 17.99
C GLN A 61 -11.50 -15.68 16.60
N ILE A 62 -12.08 -16.25 15.52
CA ILE A 62 -11.76 -15.79 14.15
C ILE A 62 -12.12 -14.31 13.99
N ARG A 63 -13.30 -13.89 14.47
CA ARG A 63 -13.75 -12.49 14.38
C ARG A 63 -12.88 -11.56 15.23
N GLU A 64 -12.42 -12.02 16.38
CA GLU A 64 -11.57 -11.25 17.28
C GLU A 64 -10.17 -11.03 16.69
N VAL A 65 -9.51 -12.09 16.23
CA VAL A 65 -8.17 -12.01 15.65
C VAL A 65 -8.20 -11.27 14.30
N ALA A 66 -9.27 -11.45 13.51
CA ALA A 66 -9.49 -10.73 12.25
C ALA A 66 -10.21 -9.38 12.42
N SER A 67 -10.41 -8.90 13.66
CA SER A 67 -11.15 -7.66 13.92
C SER A 67 -10.54 -6.50 13.15
N GLY A 68 -11.37 -5.64 12.54
CA GLY A 68 -10.89 -4.56 11.67
C GLY A 68 -10.65 -4.95 10.20
N ALA A 69 -10.75 -6.23 9.83
CA ALA A 69 -10.85 -6.61 8.42
C ALA A 69 -12.15 -6.04 7.81
N ALA A 70 -12.06 -5.46 6.62
CA ALA A 70 -13.14 -4.71 5.99
C ALA A 70 -13.42 -5.16 4.56
N ARG A 71 -14.64 -4.86 4.08
CA ARG A 71 -15.02 -5.04 2.68
C ARG A 71 -14.42 -3.90 1.86
N ILE A 72 -13.75 -4.24 0.77
CA ILE A 72 -13.07 -3.28 -0.13
C ILE A 72 -14.05 -2.64 -1.12
N ARG A 73 -15.04 -3.40 -1.62
CA ARG A 73 -16.01 -2.89 -2.59
C ARG A 73 -16.81 -1.73 -1.98
N GLY A 74 -16.84 -0.60 -2.68
CA GLY A 74 -17.53 0.62 -2.27
C GLY A 74 -16.66 1.60 -1.50
N GLU A 75 -15.43 1.22 -1.15
CA GLU A 75 -14.45 2.14 -0.59
C GLU A 75 -13.82 2.99 -1.71
N THR A 76 -13.29 4.15 -1.32
CA THR A 76 -12.58 5.07 -2.24
C THR A 76 -11.08 4.89 -2.05
N LEU A 77 -10.35 4.61 -3.13
CA LEU A 77 -8.89 4.60 -3.11
C LEU A 77 -8.40 5.90 -3.76
N GLY A 78 -7.87 6.83 -2.95
CA GLY A 78 -7.16 7.98 -3.50
C GLY A 78 -5.69 7.69 -3.67
N LEU A 79 -5.23 7.96 -4.88
CA LEU A 79 -3.83 7.91 -5.26
C LEU A 79 -3.30 9.35 -5.31
N ILE A 80 -2.14 9.58 -4.71
CA ILE A 80 -1.45 10.88 -4.75
C ILE A 80 -0.16 10.70 -5.57
N GLY A 81 0.00 11.56 -6.57
CA GLY A 81 1.07 11.44 -7.57
C GLY A 81 0.63 10.53 -8.71
N PHE A 82 0.04 11.09 -9.76
CA PHE A 82 -0.26 10.36 -11.00
C PHE A 82 0.89 10.56 -11.99
N GLY A 83 1.90 9.70 -11.91
CA GLY A 83 3.04 9.60 -12.83
C GLY A 83 2.90 8.42 -13.81
N TRP A 84 4.00 7.68 -14.02
CA TRP A 84 4.01 6.44 -14.82
C TRP A 84 3.26 5.27 -14.17
N ASP A 85 2.83 5.43 -12.92
CA ASP A 85 2.16 4.46 -12.04
C ASP A 85 0.64 4.32 -12.29
N ARG A 86 0.16 4.66 -13.49
CA ARG A 86 -1.21 4.36 -13.95
C ARG A 86 -1.56 2.86 -13.95
N ALA A 87 -0.58 1.99 -13.70
CA ALA A 87 -0.74 0.56 -13.51
C ALA A 87 -1.57 0.18 -12.26
N VAL A 88 -1.59 1.03 -11.21
CA VAL A 88 -2.37 0.77 -9.98
C VAL A 88 -3.88 0.92 -10.20
N PRO A 89 -4.40 2.02 -10.80
CA PRO A 89 -5.83 2.15 -11.12
C PRO A 89 -6.41 0.97 -11.90
N GLY A 90 -5.69 0.45 -12.90
CA GLY A 90 -6.16 -0.66 -13.76
C GLY A 90 -6.31 -1.99 -13.02
N ARG A 91 -5.68 -2.14 -11.84
CA ARG A 91 -5.79 -3.34 -10.99
C ARG A 91 -6.73 -3.13 -9.80
N ALA A 92 -7.25 -1.92 -9.62
CA ALA A 92 -8.08 -1.52 -8.49
C ALA A 92 -9.58 -1.39 -8.86
N GLU A 93 -10.06 -2.10 -9.88
CA GLU A 93 -11.44 -2.00 -10.44
C GLU A 93 -12.59 -2.20 -9.43
N GLY A 94 -12.31 -2.67 -8.21
CA GLY A 94 -13.28 -2.75 -7.11
C GLY A 94 -13.41 -1.49 -6.23
N LEU A 95 -12.58 -0.48 -6.44
CA LEU A 95 -12.51 0.79 -5.70
C LEU A 95 -12.97 1.93 -6.60
N HIS A 96 -13.68 2.91 -6.06
CA HIS A 96 -14.00 4.11 -6.83
C HIS A 96 -12.72 4.95 -7.05
N PRO A 97 -12.32 5.22 -8.31
CA PRO A 97 -11.17 6.08 -8.58
C PRO A 97 -11.60 7.53 -8.38
N ALA A 98 -11.26 8.10 -7.22
CA ALA A 98 -11.36 9.54 -7.00
C ALA A 98 -9.94 10.13 -7.06
N GLY A 99 -9.73 11.08 -7.97
CA GLY A 99 -8.57 11.97 -7.89
C GLY A 99 -8.61 12.68 -6.54
N PHE A 100 -7.52 12.54 -5.76
CA PHE A 100 -7.35 13.07 -4.41
C PHE A 100 -8.41 12.65 -3.38
N ALA A 101 -8.20 11.51 -2.71
CA ALA A 101 -8.77 11.23 -1.39
C ALA A 101 -8.04 10.07 -0.68
N VAL A 102 -7.10 10.34 0.22
CA VAL A 102 -6.66 9.29 1.16
C VAL A 102 -7.90 8.86 1.94
N SER A 103 -8.36 7.62 1.78
CA SER A 103 -9.46 7.11 2.60
C SER A 103 -9.04 7.21 4.06
N GLU A 104 -9.81 7.98 4.84
CA GLU A 104 -9.63 8.13 6.29
C GLU A 104 -9.56 6.75 6.97
N ARG A 105 -10.28 5.77 6.42
CA ARG A 105 -10.24 4.37 6.88
C ARG A 105 -8.89 3.70 6.62
N LEU A 106 -8.26 3.91 5.47
CA LEU A 106 -6.90 3.42 5.18
C LEU A 106 -5.88 4.02 6.16
N ARG A 107 -6.04 5.31 6.49
CA ARG A 107 -5.21 5.98 7.50
C ARG A 107 -5.41 5.38 8.89
N LEU A 108 -6.65 5.10 9.28
CA LEU A 108 -6.96 4.45 10.57
C LEU A 108 -6.44 3.01 10.64
N LEU A 109 -6.57 2.23 9.56
CA LEU A 109 -6.00 0.87 9.48
C LEU A 109 -4.48 0.89 9.56
N ALA A 110 -3.81 1.84 8.90
CA ALA A 110 -2.37 2.01 9.00
C ALA A 110 -1.93 2.49 10.40
N LEU A 111 -2.72 3.32 11.09
CA LEU A 111 -2.42 3.72 12.47
C LEU A 111 -2.59 2.57 13.47
N GLN A 112 -3.56 1.68 13.23
CA GLN A 112 -3.74 0.46 14.01
C GLN A 112 -2.57 -0.51 13.80
N SER A 113 -1.96 -0.52 12.60
CA SER A 113 -0.73 -1.29 12.31
C SER A 113 0.48 -0.88 13.15
N GLN A 114 0.61 0.40 13.51
CA GLN A 114 1.82 0.91 14.18
C GLN A 114 1.77 0.77 15.70
N ARG A 115 0.67 0.26 16.27
CA ARG A 115 0.44 0.18 17.72
C ARG A 115 0.59 -1.23 18.31
N THR A 116 0.93 -2.22 17.51
CA THR A 116 1.20 -3.62 17.90
C THR A 116 2.59 -4.00 17.46
#